data_AF-A0A392Q0D8-F1
#
_entry.id   AF-A0A392Q0D8-F1
#
_cell.length_a   1.000
_cell.length_b   1.000
_cell.length_c   1.000
_cell.angle_alpha   90.00
_cell.angle_beta   90.00
_cell.angle_gamma   90.00
#
_symmetry.space_group_name_H-M   'P 1'
#
loop_
_entity.id
_entity.type
_entity.pdbx_description
1 polymer ?
#
loop_
_entity_poly.entity_id
_entity_poly.type
_entity_poly.pdbx_seq_one_letter_code
_entity_poly.pdbx_strand_id
1 'polypeptide(L)'
;MAKQVEEAAKERQSLRSEIEKSSHMMVTGIEKISAKVNGFGGNGSQLPRSQKYTGMAAVTYGVIKRANEIVEELLKQNDASVKSRDQAREQIEQRNYEIAIEVSQLEATISNLRDEVAKKTSAVEGLERDLVVRDEKLNEVSESLRKEESKGLELKEYVNECENKL
;
A
#
# COMPACT_ATOMS: atom_id res chain seq x y z
N MET A 1 65.69 53.27 8.47
CA MET A 1 65.77 51.94 7.82
C MET A 1 65.38 50.79 8.75
N ALA A 2 66.00 50.61 9.93
CA ALA A 2 65.68 49.49 10.82
C ALA A 2 64.21 49.39 11.28
N LYS A 3 63.60 50.52 11.67
CA LYS A 3 62.20 50.56 12.13
C LYS A 3 61.18 50.17 11.04
N GLN A 4 61.41 50.60 9.79
CA GLN A 4 60.56 50.23 8.64
C GLN A 4 60.67 48.75 8.28
N VAL A 5 61.85 48.14 8.45
CA VAL A 5 62.04 46.69 8.23
C VAL A 5 61.34 45.90 9.32
N GLU A 6 61.34 46.38 10.57
CA GLU A 6 60.63 45.74 11.68
C GLU A 6 59.11 45.84 11.54
N GLU A 7 58.58 47.00 11.14
CA GLU A 7 57.15 47.19 10.85
C GLU A 7 56.69 46.30 9.68
N ALA A 8 57.45 46.26 8.57
CA ALA A 8 57.16 45.37 7.45
C ALA A 8 57.23 43.87 7.83
N ALA A 9 58.13 43.49 8.75
CA ALA A 9 58.21 42.12 9.24
C ALA A 9 56.97 41.72 10.07
N LYS A 10 56.47 42.63 10.92
CA LYS A 10 55.25 42.44 11.71
C LYS A 10 54.01 42.33 10.83
N GLU A 11 53.86 43.21 9.84
CA GLU A 11 52.77 43.15 8.86
C GLU A 11 52.79 41.83 8.08
N ARG A 12 53.97 41.40 7.60
CA ARG A 12 54.13 40.11 6.91
C ARG A 12 53.76 38.93 7.80
N GLN A 13 54.10 38.97 9.08
CA GLN A 13 53.73 37.92 10.03
C GLN A 13 52.21 37.89 10.26
N SER A 14 51.56 39.05 10.38
CA SER A 14 50.10 39.15 10.50
C SER A 14 49.40 38.56 9.28
N LEU A 15 49.83 38.94 8.06
CA LEU A 15 49.27 38.43 6.81
C LEU A 15 49.43 36.90 6.70
N ARG A 16 50.57 36.35 7.12
CA ARG A 16 50.77 34.89 7.17
C ARG A 16 49.80 34.20 8.13
N SER A 17 49.59 34.77 9.31
CA SER A 17 48.65 34.23 10.30
C SER A 17 47.20 34.27 9.79
N GLU A 18 46.80 35.34 9.12
CA GLU A 18 45.47 35.43 8.48
C GLU A 18 45.30 34.37 7.39
N ILE A 19 46.31 34.20 6.53
CA ILE A 19 46.31 33.18 5.48
C ILE A 19 46.17 31.77 6.06
N GLU A 20 46.92 31.44 7.12
CA GLU A 20 46.82 30.15 7.79
C GLU A 20 45.44 29.92 8.41
N LYS A 21 44.87 30.95 9.05
CA LYS A 21 43.52 30.90 9.61
C LYS A 21 42.46 30.68 8.54
N SER A 22 42.53 31.42 7.43
CA SER A 22 41.63 31.25 6.28
C SER A 22 41.74 29.85 5.67
N SER A 23 42.97 29.34 5.50
CA SER A 23 43.23 27.97 5.04
C SER A 23 42.54 26.94 5.92
N HIS A 24 42.74 27.03 7.23
CA HIS A 24 42.15 26.12 8.19
C HIS A 24 40.62 26.17 8.15
N MET A 25 40.04 27.37 8.10
CA MET A 25 38.60 27.55 7.96
C MET A 25 38.03 26.90 6.69
N MET A 26 38.72 27.03 5.55
CA MET A 26 38.31 26.40 4.30
C MET A 26 38.34 24.88 4.38
N VAL A 27 39.41 24.31 4.91
CA VAL A 27 39.59 22.86 5.08
C VAL A 27 38.51 22.29 6.01
N THR A 28 38.34 22.87 7.20
CA THR A 28 37.33 22.40 8.15
C THR A 28 35.90 22.63 7.64
N GLY A 29 35.65 23.71 6.91
CA GLY A 29 34.36 23.99 6.30
C GLY A 29 33.95 22.90 5.30
N ILE A 30 34.85 22.56 4.38
CA ILE A 30 34.56 21.55 3.37
C ILE A 30 34.54 20.13 3.96
N GLU A 31 35.33 19.83 4.99
CA GLU A 31 35.24 18.56 5.74
C GLU A 31 33.85 18.38 6.37
N LYS A 32 33.33 19.43 7.04
CA LYS A 32 31.98 19.41 7.63
C LYS A 32 30.89 19.21 6.59
N ILE A 33 31.03 19.80 5.40
CA ILE A 33 30.08 19.61 4.30
C ILE A 33 30.20 18.18 3.75
N SER A 34 31.42 17.71 3.50
CA SER A 34 31.69 16.36 3.00
C SER A 34 31.08 15.30 3.92
N ALA A 35 31.20 15.46 5.23
CA ALA A 35 30.65 14.54 6.22
C ALA A 35 29.11 14.41 6.18
N LYS A 36 28.39 15.37 5.58
CA LYS A 36 26.94 15.31 5.42
C LYS A 36 26.50 14.56 4.17
N VAL A 37 27.41 14.26 3.26
CA VAL A 37 27.12 13.61 1.98
C VAL A 37 27.52 12.14 2.07
N ASN A 38 26.59 11.24 1.80
CA ASN A 38 26.88 9.80 1.80
C ASN A 38 27.99 9.50 0.78
N GLY A 39 28.93 8.61 1.14
CA GLY A 39 30.11 8.30 0.32
C GLY A 39 31.39 9.04 0.71
N PHE A 40 31.30 10.10 1.52
CA PHE A 40 32.48 10.83 2.03
C PHE A 40 32.70 10.69 3.55
N GLY A 41 31.89 9.89 4.24
CA GLY A 41 32.02 9.61 5.67
C GLY A 41 33.22 8.73 6.02
N GLY A 42 33.89 9.01 7.15
CA GLY A 42 34.98 8.19 7.70
C GLY A 42 36.38 8.63 7.27
N ASN A 43 36.79 8.36 6.02
CA ASN A 43 38.19 8.50 5.57
C ASN A 43 38.39 9.55 4.44
N GLY A 44 37.37 10.33 4.09
CA GLY A 44 37.45 11.42 3.10
C GLY A 44 38.07 12.73 3.62
N SER A 45 38.63 12.71 4.84
CA SER A 45 39.04 13.88 5.61
C SER A 45 40.06 14.77 4.89
N GLN A 46 40.93 14.20 4.05
CA GLN A 46 41.93 14.99 3.36
C GLN A 46 41.42 15.54 2.02
N LEU A 47 41.67 16.83 1.81
CA LEU A 47 41.41 17.49 0.55
C LEU A 47 42.18 16.82 -0.62
N PRO A 48 41.57 16.72 -1.80
CA PRO A 48 42.27 16.32 -3.01
C PRO A 48 43.52 17.16 -3.25
N ARG A 49 44.68 16.51 -3.39
CA ARG A 49 45.96 17.21 -3.59
C ARG A 49 46.15 17.62 -5.05
N SER A 50 46.80 18.76 -5.25
CA SER A 50 47.28 19.19 -6.57
C SER A 50 48.75 18.81 -6.75
N GLN A 51 49.12 18.36 -7.94
CA GLN A 51 50.53 18.25 -8.35
C GLN A 51 51.07 19.55 -8.96
N LYS A 52 50.18 20.49 -9.36
CA LYS A 52 50.52 21.74 -10.04
C LYS A 52 50.65 22.93 -9.09
N TYR A 53 49.87 22.93 -8.01
CA TYR A 53 49.81 24.04 -7.07
C TYR A 53 50.40 23.66 -5.72
N THR A 54 50.94 24.64 -5.00
CA THR A 54 51.49 24.51 -3.64
C THR A 54 50.90 25.60 -2.73
N GLY A 55 51.09 25.45 -1.41
CA GLY A 55 50.57 26.40 -0.42
C GLY A 55 49.06 26.60 -0.54
N MET A 56 48.61 27.85 -0.46
CA MET A 56 47.18 28.20 -0.52
C MET A 56 46.49 27.83 -1.82
N ALA A 57 47.21 27.87 -2.95
CA ALA A 57 46.64 27.49 -4.24
C ALA A 57 46.30 25.98 -4.25
N ALA A 58 47.09 25.13 -3.58
CA ALA A 58 46.79 23.71 -3.43
C ALA A 58 45.55 23.46 -2.55
N VAL A 59 45.41 24.21 -1.45
CA VAL A 59 44.24 24.12 -0.57
C VAL A 59 42.98 24.52 -1.33
N THR A 60 43.03 25.65 -2.04
CA THR A 60 41.91 26.16 -2.84
C THR A 60 41.50 25.15 -3.92
N TYR A 61 42.47 24.56 -4.63
CA TYR A 61 42.20 23.49 -5.59
C TYR A 61 41.48 22.30 -4.94
N GLY A 62 41.97 21.84 -3.78
CA GLY A 62 41.36 20.71 -3.07
C GLY A 62 39.92 21.00 -2.66
N VAL A 63 39.65 22.20 -2.15
CA VAL A 63 38.30 22.65 -1.78
C VAL A 63 37.37 22.65 -2.99
N ILE A 64 37.80 23.23 -4.12
CA ILE A 64 37.01 23.28 -5.35
C ILE A 64 36.73 21.87 -5.88
N LYS A 65 37.76 21.02 -5.92
CA LYS A 65 37.61 19.64 -6.40
C LYS A 65 36.65 18.85 -5.51
N ARG A 66 36.80 18.95 -4.18
CA ARG A 66 35.90 18.29 -3.23
C ARG A 66 34.47 18.81 -3.38
N ALA A 67 34.27 20.11 -3.59
CA ALA A 67 32.95 20.69 -3.81
C ALA A 67 32.29 20.12 -5.08
N ASN A 68 33.03 19.94 -6.18
CA ASN A 68 32.50 19.30 -7.38
C ASN A 68 32.11 17.84 -7.14
N GLU A 69 32.97 17.06 -6.48
CA GLU A 69 32.69 15.66 -6.13
C GLU A 69 31.44 15.53 -5.25
N ILE A 70 31.24 16.47 -4.31
CA ILE A 70 30.03 16.56 -3.49
C ILE A 70 28.79 16.79 -4.35
N VAL A 71 28.84 17.73 -5.30
CA VAL A 71 27.71 18.04 -6.17
C VAL A 71 27.35 16.83 -7.04
N GLU A 72 28.35 16.15 -7.62
CA GLU A 72 28.13 14.93 -8.41
C GLU A 72 27.46 13.82 -7.60
N GLU A 73 27.93 13.59 -6.37
CA GLU A 73 27.37 12.56 -5.50
C GLU A 73 25.95 12.92 -5.02
N LEU A 74 25.67 14.20 -4.75
CA LEU A 74 24.32 14.68 -4.43
C LEU A 74 23.36 14.51 -5.61
N LEU A 75 23.79 14.81 -6.84
CA LEU A 75 22.99 14.58 -8.05
C LEU A 75 22.67 13.10 -8.22
N LYS A 76 23.67 12.23 -8.04
CA LYS A 76 23.50 10.77 -8.12
C LYS A 76 22.52 10.25 -7.06
N GLN A 77 22.60 10.73 -5.82
CA GLN A 77 21.68 10.36 -4.74
C GLN A 77 20.26 10.84 -5.03
N ASN A 78 20.12 12.06 -5.55
CA ASN A 78 18.83 12.60 -5.96
C ASN A 78 18.21 11.76 -7.08
N ASP A 79 18.96 11.43 -8.12
CA ASP A 79 18.48 10.58 -9.23
C ASP A 79 18.07 9.19 -8.74
N ALA A 80 18.85 8.57 -7.86
CA ALA A 80 18.50 7.28 -7.26
C ALA A 80 17.22 7.38 -6.41
N SER A 81 17.07 8.45 -5.63
CA SER A 81 15.88 8.70 -4.81
C SER A 81 14.63 8.92 -5.68
N VAL A 82 14.74 9.72 -6.74
CA VAL A 82 13.65 9.96 -7.70
C VAL A 82 13.24 8.65 -8.38
N LYS A 83 14.20 7.87 -8.90
CA LYS A 83 13.92 6.57 -9.52
C LYS A 83 13.21 5.61 -8.56
N SER A 84 13.71 5.49 -7.32
CA SER A 84 13.09 4.62 -6.32
C SER A 84 11.66 5.06 -5.98
N ARG A 85 11.43 6.37 -5.82
CA ARG A 85 10.09 6.92 -5.58
C ARG A 85 9.14 6.65 -6.75
N ASP A 86 9.60 6.84 -7.97
CA ASP A 86 8.78 6.67 -9.16
C ASP A 86 8.44 5.18 -9.38
N GLN A 87 9.39 4.26 -9.15
CA GLN A 87 9.13 2.82 -9.12
C GLN A 87 8.11 2.42 -8.04
N ALA A 88 8.22 2.98 -6.84
CA ALA A 88 7.25 2.72 -5.78
C ALA A 88 5.84 3.22 -6.15
N ARG A 89 5.74 4.36 -6.84
CA ARG A 89 4.47 4.89 -7.36
C ARG A 89 3.87 3.97 -8.42
N GLU A 90 4.67 3.51 -9.37
CA GLU A 90 4.23 2.59 -10.43
C GLU A 90 3.72 1.27 -9.84
N GLN A 91 4.42 0.71 -8.84
CA GLN A 91 3.97 -0.50 -8.13
C GLN A 91 2.63 -0.28 -7.42
N ILE A 92 2.45 0.86 -6.75
CA ILE A 92 1.18 1.20 -6.09
C ILE A 92 0.06 1.35 -7.13
N GLU A 93 0.34 2.01 -8.25
CA GLU A 93 -0.65 2.19 -9.32
C GLU A 93 -1.08 0.86 -9.93
N GLN A 94 -0.13 -0.02 -10.22
CA GLN A 94 -0.41 -1.39 -10.69
C GLN A 94 -1.28 -2.15 -9.68
N ARG A 95 -0.92 -2.13 -8.40
CA ARG A 95 -1.72 -2.77 -7.34
C ARG A 95 -3.11 -2.18 -7.22
N ASN A 96 -3.28 -0.87 -7.39
CA ASN A 96 -4.60 -0.25 -7.37
C ASN A 96 -5.48 -0.73 -8.53
N TYR A 97 -4.91 -0.92 -9.73
CA TYR A 97 -5.66 -1.51 -10.85
C TYR A 97 -6.04 -2.96 -10.58
N GLU A 98 -5.14 -3.77 -10.02
CA GLU A 98 -5.43 -5.16 -9.63
C GLU A 98 -6.59 -5.22 -8.63
N ILE A 99 -6.53 -4.40 -7.57
CA ILE A 99 -7.59 -4.31 -6.57
C ILE A 99 -8.92 -3.89 -7.21
N ALA A 100 -8.91 -2.91 -8.12
CA ALA A 100 -10.13 -2.45 -8.78
C ALA A 100 -10.81 -3.56 -9.61
N ILE A 101 -10.00 -4.38 -10.29
CA ILE A 101 -10.49 -5.54 -11.05
C ILE A 101 -11.08 -6.58 -10.09
N GLU A 102 -10.37 -6.94 -9.02
CA GLU A 102 -10.84 -7.90 -8.02
C GLU A 102 -12.15 -7.44 -7.37
N VAL A 103 -12.23 -6.17 -6.96
CA VAL A 103 -13.45 -5.57 -6.41
C VAL A 103 -14.60 -5.65 -7.40
N SER A 104 -14.37 -5.30 -8.68
CA SER A 104 -15.40 -5.39 -9.72
C SER A 104 -15.92 -6.82 -9.90
N GLN A 105 -15.04 -7.83 -9.85
CA GLN A 105 -15.43 -9.24 -9.94
C GLN A 105 -16.22 -9.70 -8.71
N LEU A 106 -15.82 -9.27 -7.51
CA LEU A 106 -16.54 -9.56 -6.27
C LEU A 106 -17.93 -8.91 -6.29
N GLU A 107 -18.05 -7.66 -6.73
CA GLU A 107 -19.32 -6.95 -6.87
C GLU A 107 -20.28 -7.67 -7.83
N ALA A 108 -19.78 -8.09 -8.99
CA ALA A 108 -20.56 -8.89 -9.94
C ALA A 108 -21.03 -10.22 -9.33
N THR A 109 -20.15 -10.90 -8.59
CA THR A 109 -20.48 -12.17 -7.91
C THR A 109 -21.55 -11.96 -6.83
N ILE A 110 -21.42 -10.92 -6.01
CA ILE A 110 -22.40 -10.56 -4.98
C ILE A 110 -23.76 -10.24 -5.63
N SER A 111 -23.77 -9.50 -6.73
CA SER A 111 -25.00 -9.18 -7.45
C SER A 111 -25.69 -10.45 -7.94
N ASN A 112 -24.95 -11.36 -8.59
CA ASN A 112 -25.50 -12.63 -9.08
C ASN A 112 -26.07 -13.50 -7.95
N LEU A 113 -25.35 -13.59 -6.82
CA LEU A 113 -25.81 -14.34 -5.65
C LEU A 113 -27.08 -13.74 -5.05
N ARG A 114 -27.20 -12.40 -5.00
CA ARG A 114 -28.42 -11.73 -4.54
C ARG A 114 -29.61 -12.05 -5.43
N ASP A 115 -29.44 -12.04 -6.75
CA ASP A 115 -30.49 -12.39 -7.70
C ASP A 115 -30.91 -13.88 -7.56
N GLU A 116 -29.95 -14.77 -7.35
CA GLU A 116 -30.21 -16.20 -7.14
C GLU A 116 -30.98 -16.44 -5.84
N VAL A 117 -30.60 -15.77 -4.75
CA VAL A 117 -31.30 -15.82 -3.46
C VAL A 117 -32.74 -15.32 -3.63
N ALA A 118 -32.95 -14.16 -4.28
CA ALA A 118 -34.29 -13.63 -4.51
C ALA A 118 -35.18 -14.61 -5.30
N LYS A 119 -34.64 -15.24 -6.35
CA LYS A 119 -35.36 -16.26 -7.14
C LYS A 119 -35.73 -17.48 -6.29
N LYS A 120 -34.78 -17.99 -5.49
CA LYS A 120 -35.01 -19.14 -4.62
C LYS A 120 -36.03 -18.83 -3.52
N THR A 121 -35.95 -17.65 -2.90
CA THR A 121 -36.94 -17.19 -1.92
C THR A 121 -38.34 -17.17 -2.51
N SER A 122 -38.52 -16.58 -3.69
CA SER A 122 -39.82 -16.55 -4.37
C SER A 122 -40.36 -17.95 -4.70
N ALA A 123 -39.47 -18.87 -5.10
CA ALA A 123 -39.84 -20.26 -5.36
C ALA A 123 -40.28 -20.99 -4.07
N VAL A 124 -39.56 -20.79 -2.96
CA VAL A 124 -39.92 -21.36 -1.65
C VAL A 124 -41.27 -20.84 -1.18
N GLU A 125 -41.49 -19.52 -1.21
CA GLU A 125 -42.78 -18.91 -0.86
C GLU A 125 -43.93 -19.43 -1.74
N GLY A 126 -43.66 -19.74 -3.01
CA GLY A 126 -44.61 -20.40 -3.91
C GLY A 126 -44.98 -21.81 -3.44
N LEU A 127 -43.97 -22.63 -3.15
CA LEU A 127 -44.16 -24.00 -2.67
C LEU A 127 -44.87 -24.06 -1.31
N GLU A 128 -44.56 -23.13 -0.40
CA GLU A 128 -45.23 -23.01 0.90
C GLU A 128 -46.73 -22.74 0.71
N ARG A 129 -47.10 -21.82 -0.18
CA ARG A 129 -48.51 -21.56 -0.51
C ARG A 129 -49.19 -22.80 -1.12
N ASP A 130 -48.54 -23.48 -2.03
CA ASP A 130 -49.08 -24.70 -2.66
C ASP A 130 -49.25 -25.84 -1.66
N LEU A 131 -48.38 -25.95 -0.65
CA LEU A 131 -48.53 -26.91 0.44
C LEU A 131 -49.77 -26.61 1.28
N VAL A 132 -49.96 -25.35 1.70
CA VAL A 132 -51.16 -24.94 2.46
C VAL A 132 -52.44 -25.29 1.72
N VAL A 133 -52.53 -24.94 0.43
CA VAL A 133 -53.70 -25.26 -0.41
C VAL A 133 -53.93 -26.77 -0.55
N ARG A 134 -52.85 -27.57 -0.62
CA ARG A 134 -52.97 -29.03 -0.68
C ARG A 134 -53.41 -29.62 0.65
N ASP A 135 -52.90 -29.12 1.77
CA ASP A 135 -53.29 -29.58 3.11
C ASP A 135 -54.77 -29.30 3.39
N GLU A 136 -55.28 -28.13 2.99
CA GLU A 136 -56.71 -27.80 3.06
C GLU A 136 -57.55 -28.80 2.26
N LYS A 137 -57.18 -29.06 1.00
CA LYS A 137 -57.88 -30.06 0.16
C LYS A 137 -57.78 -31.47 0.72
N LEU A 138 -56.64 -31.85 1.31
CA LEU A 138 -56.46 -33.16 1.92
C LEU A 138 -57.37 -33.34 3.14
N ASN A 139 -57.55 -32.28 3.93
CA ASN A 139 -58.49 -32.28 5.05
C ASN A 139 -59.93 -32.44 4.55
N GLU A 140 -60.35 -31.68 3.53
CA GLU A 140 -61.69 -31.80 2.93
C GLU A 140 -61.97 -33.22 2.42
N VAL A 141 -61.02 -33.80 1.67
CA VAL A 141 -61.14 -35.17 1.17
C VAL A 141 -61.19 -36.16 2.33
N SER A 142 -60.35 -36.00 3.35
CA SER A 142 -60.33 -36.87 4.54
C SER A 142 -61.65 -36.82 5.31
N GLU A 143 -62.26 -35.65 5.46
CA GLU A 143 -63.59 -35.52 6.07
C GLU A 143 -64.69 -36.19 5.23
N SER A 144 -64.65 -36.01 3.91
CA SER A 144 -65.61 -36.65 3.01
C SER A 144 -65.51 -38.18 3.05
N LEU A 145 -64.29 -38.72 3.11
CA LEU A 145 -64.03 -40.15 3.21
C LEU A 145 -64.58 -40.72 4.51
N ARG A 146 -64.33 -40.05 5.66
CA ARG A 146 -64.87 -40.47 6.96
C ARG A 146 -66.41 -40.55 6.97
N LYS A 147 -67.07 -39.57 6.34
CA LYS A 147 -68.55 -39.57 6.22
C LYS A 147 -69.03 -40.76 5.40
N GLU A 148 -68.35 -41.07 4.31
CA GLU A 148 -68.73 -42.17 3.44
C GLU A 148 -68.42 -43.55 4.06
N GLU A 149 -67.32 -43.68 4.79
CA GLU A 149 -67.00 -44.86 5.60
C GLU A 149 -68.08 -45.13 6.67
N SER A 150 -68.54 -44.08 7.37
CA SER A 150 -69.64 -44.19 8.35
C SER A 150 -70.92 -44.71 7.71
N LYS A 151 -71.35 -44.12 6.58
CA LYS A 151 -72.53 -44.59 5.84
C LYS A 151 -72.36 -46.02 5.32
N GLY A 152 -71.16 -46.39 4.87
CA GLY A 152 -70.85 -47.74 4.42
C GLY A 152 -71.00 -48.77 5.53
N LEU A 153 -70.61 -48.42 6.77
CA LEU A 153 -70.83 -49.24 7.95
C LEU A 153 -72.32 -49.37 8.27
N GLU A 154 -73.07 -48.28 8.27
CA GLU A 154 -74.54 -48.28 8.49
C GLU A 154 -75.27 -49.16 7.46
N LEU A 155 -74.90 -49.05 6.17
CA LEU A 155 -75.45 -49.89 5.10
C LEU A 155 -75.11 -51.37 5.32
N LYS A 156 -73.90 -51.68 5.77
CA LYS A 156 -73.46 -53.06 6.05
C LYS A 156 -74.25 -53.67 7.21
N GLU A 157 -74.51 -52.91 8.27
CA GLU A 157 -75.39 -53.33 9.37
C GLU A 157 -76.80 -53.58 8.88
N TYR A 158 -77.35 -52.68 8.06
CA TYR A 158 -78.69 -52.84 7.47
C TYR A 158 -78.82 -54.11 6.61
N VAL A 159 -77.83 -54.40 5.76
CA VAL A 159 -77.79 -55.63 4.95
C VAL A 159 -77.76 -56.86 5.85
N ASN A 160 -76.90 -56.90 6.88
CA ASN A 160 -76.86 -58.00 7.83
C ASN A 160 -78.21 -58.21 8.54
N GLU A 161 -78.90 -57.13 8.91
CA GLU A 161 -80.25 -57.23 9.50
C GLU A 161 -81.28 -57.80 8.53
N CYS A 162 -81.22 -57.45 7.25
CA CYS A 162 -82.10 -58.00 6.22
C CYS A 162 -81.82 -59.49 5.98
N GLU A 163 -80.55 -59.88 5.90
CA GLU A 163 -80.14 -61.28 5.70
C GLU A 163 -80.54 -62.18 6.88
N ASN A 164 -80.47 -61.70 8.13
CA ASN A 164 -80.90 -62.45 9.31
C ASN A 164 -82.42 -62.63 9.43
N LYS A 165 -83.22 -61.87 8.67
CA LYS A 165 -84.70 -61.92 8.67
C LYS A 165 -85.28 -62.81 7.57
N LEU A 166 -84.42 -63.39 6.72
CA LEU A 166 -84.75 -64.35 5.65
C LEU A 166 -84.51 -65.79 6.09
#